data_AF-M0DFA3-F1
#
_entry.id   AF-M0DFA3-F1
#
_cell.length_a   1.000
_cell.length_b   1.000
_cell.length_c   1.000
_cell.angle_alpha   90.00
_cell.angle_beta   90.00
_cell.angle_gamma   90.00
#
_symmetry.space_group_name_H-M   'P 1'
#
loop_
_entity.id
_entity.type
_entity.pdbx_description
1 polymer ?
#
loop_
_entity_poly.entity_id
_entity_poly.type
_entity_poly.pdbx_seq_one_letter_code
_entity_poly.pdbx_strand_id
1 'polypeptide(L)'
;RSYSVSGFLQEEFTRVGAKTADKILNNFRDRHFGREMGWGVVERESEGEGESVDLDAAIEDAIANKGAEATAAFAERVGDTLRNRERTTHFELEDIVDTVADDIGEEHGVAFGDTVRENAVEAAWAVLTEGRDLYDVVDGATSTQKDDATVRGIADRVAEKFGSNDRHRATKGQVREYVERSADVLVSEDVTFGDTARENVTDALWAVMRTVPDDAPKVSEAADDRDVASELLEAMREADILAPPTNCLSPITAELVEAGLRKEYDADFYAAATRDAEVHGGDPFIVEAGIAYGGELSAEGSVDLLRFANRVPLVYQRGACATTDVVKRIGWRNYGLDQPGGSGMPSGPAVIMVHVASTNVPFTSESKDALANIPEIEDEIELAIREAARELKSYLNKRRSMQKRREKQDVLGRILPEMADKLSEVTGRERPNIDGALARIMNNLSVDREVEDDTVTLVVENHSDRSETPDITDIVSVEPTEVPEAATVVDLDGEWFVKWNPSVSAGDTAELSYTVASDASFDINVDGVEAEKLTVNT
;
A
#
# COMPACT_ATOMS: atom_id res chain seq x y z
N ARG A 1 -5.65 28.90 30.67
CA ARG A 1 -5.48 29.87 29.57
C ARG A 1 -6.53 29.50 28.54
N SER A 2 -7.44 30.39 28.18
CA SER A 2 -8.47 30.11 27.18
C SER A 2 -7.82 30.06 25.80
N TYR A 3 -7.33 28.89 25.41
CA TYR A 3 -6.73 28.65 24.11
C TYR A 3 -7.83 28.24 23.12
N SER A 4 -7.72 28.66 21.86
CA SER A 4 -8.61 28.19 20.80
C SER A 4 -8.28 26.73 20.48
N VAL A 5 -9.27 25.97 20.00
CA VAL A 5 -9.03 24.58 19.58
C VAL A 5 -8.05 24.52 18.41
N SER A 6 -8.11 25.48 17.47
CA SER A 6 -7.12 25.60 16.39
C SER A 6 -5.70 25.73 16.92
N GLY A 7 -5.49 26.59 17.92
CA GLY A 7 -4.19 26.73 18.55
C GLY A 7 -3.74 25.44 19.22
N PHE A 8 -4.64 24.79 19.96
CA PHE A 8 -4.33 23.55 20.68
C PHE A 8 -3.85 22.46 19.72
N LEU A 9 -4.55 22.30 18.60
CA LEU A 9 -4.18 21.34 17.56
C LEU A 9 -2.81 21.62 16.97
N GLN A 10 -2.45 22.88 16.74
CA GLN A 10 -1.17 23.26 16.14
C GLN A 10 0.02 23.21 17.11
N GLU A 11 -0.22 23.43 18.40
CA GLU A 11 0.84 23.44 19.42
C GLU A 11 1.16 22.02 19.92
N GLU A 12 0.13 21.20 20.17
CA GLU A 12 0.31 19.88 20.80
C GLU A 12 0.64 18.77 19.79
N PHE A 13 0.29 18.94 18.51
CA PHE A 13 0.50 17.90 17.49
C PHE A 13 1.53 18.31 16.44
N THR A 14 2.65 17.58 16.42
CA THR A 14 3.85 17.90 15.60
C THR A 14 3.63 17.94 14.08
N ARG A 15 2.54 17.35 13.57
CA ARG A 15 2.21 17.26 12.14
C ARG A 15 0.92 17.98 11.75
N VAL A 16 0.33 18.75 12.67
CA VAL A 16 -0.90 19.49 12.42
C VAL A 16 -0.55 20.95 12.20
N GLY A 17 -0.51 21.36 10.93
CA GLY A 17 -0.40 22.78 10.56
C GLY A 17 -1.77 23.46 10.49
N ALA A 18 -1.80 24.76 10.21
CA ALA A 18 -3.03 25.55 10.11
C ALA A 18 -4.09 24.91 9.18
N LYS A 19 -3.72 24.49 7.97
CA LYS A 19 -4.65 23.85 7.03
C LYS A 19 -5.27 22.56 7.56
N THR A 20 -4.49 21.74 8.28
CA THR A 20 -4.98 20.49 8.87
C THR A 20 -5.86 20.77 10.06
N ALA A 21 -5.50 21.76 10.89
CA ALA A 21 -6.34 22.23 11.99
C ALA A 21 -7.68 22.76 11.46
N ASP A 22 -7.69 23.55 10.38
CA ASP A 22 -8.91 24.05 9.75
C ASP A 22 -9.79 22.92 9.22
N LYS A 23 -9.19 21.88 8.62
CA LYS A 23 -9.92 20.68 8.18
C LYS A 23 -10.57 19.95 9.36
N ILE A 24 -9.84 19.75 10.46
CA ILE A 24 -10.37 19.14 11.69
C ILE A 24 -11.51 19.99 12.25
N LEU A 25 -11.35 21.32 12.28
CA LEU A 25 -12.38 22.23 12.77
C LEU A 25 -13.62 22.24 11.88
N ASN A 26 -13.47 22.15 10.56
CA ASN A 26 -14.61 22.04 9.66
C ASN A 26 -15.37 20.71 9.86
N ASN A 27 -14.65 19.59 10.01
CA ASN A 27 -15.27 18.31 10.38
C ASN A 27 -15.98 18.40 11.73
N PHE A 28 -15.42 19.13 12.70
CA PHE A 28 -16.06 19.37 13.99
C PHE A 28 -17.34 20.22 13.82
N ARG A 29 -17.28 21.34 13.10
CA ARG A 29 -18.43 22.22 12.85
C ARG A 29 -19.57 21.48 12.15
N ASP A 30 -19.24 20.66 11.16
CA ASP A 30 -20.19 19.81 10.45
C ASP A 30 -20.95 18.84 11.37
N ARG A 31 -20.31 18.40 12.47
CA ARG A 31 -20.89 17.51 13.47
C ARG A 31 -21.65 18.26 14.55
N HIS A 32 -21.05 19.34 15.06
CA HIS A 32 -21.54 20.09 16.20
C HIS A 32 -22.66 21.06 15.83
N PHE A 33 -22.46 21.85 14.77
CA PHE A 33 -23.41 22.86 14.29
C PHE A 33 -24.24 22.39 13.08
N GLY A 34 -23.72 21.41 12.34
CA GLY A 34 -24.27 21.02 11.04
C GLY A 34 -23.78 21.91 9.91
N ARG A 35 -24.21 21.57 8.69
CA ARG A 35 -24.04 22.41 7.51
C ARG A 35 -25.31 23.21 7.23
N GLU A 36 -25.19 24.32 6.53
CA GLU A 36 -26.33 25.09 6.02
C GLU A 36 -26.71 24.64 4.62
N MET A 37 -28.01 24.51 4.38
CA MET A 37 -28.56 24.25 3.05
C MET A 37 -28.81 25.57 2.31
N GLY A 38 -28.23 25.70 1.13
CA GLY A 38 -28.41 26.87 0.27
C GLY A 38 -29.55 26.71 -0.73
N TRP A 39 -30.20 27.83 -1.03
CA TRP A 39 -31.35 27.91 -1.94
C TRP A 39 -31.09 28.89 -3.07
N GLY A 40 -31.61 28.59 -4.25
CA GLY A 40 -31.53 29.46 -5.43
C GLY A 40 -32.75 30.35 -5.55
N VAL A 41 -32.62 31.42 -6.34
CA VAL A 41 -33.77 32.26 -6.71
C VAL A 41 -34.60 31.50 -7.75
N VAL A 42 -35.88 31.26 -7.46
CA VAL A 42 -36.81 30.64 -8.42
C VAL A 42 -37.69 31.73 -9.03
N GLU A 43 -37.34 32.19 -10.23
CA GLU A 43 -38.20 33.06 -11.01
C GLU A 43 -39.34 32.23 -11.63
N ARG A 44 -40.50 32.20 -10.96
CA ARG A 44 -41.70 31.60 -11.55
C ARG A 44 -42.29 32.60 -12.56
N GLU A 45 -42.18 32.30 -13.86
CA GLU A 45 -43.05 32.93 -14.86
C GLU A 45 -44.51 32.53 -14.54
N SER A 46 -45.30 33.45 -14.01
CA SER A 46 -46.69 33.19 -13.67
C SER A 46 -47.57 33.10 -14.92
N GLU A 47 -47.86 31.89 -15.38
CA GLU A 47 -49.07 31.61 -16.15
C GLU A 47 -50.30 31.59 -15.20
N GLY A 48 -50.73 32.76 -14.70
CA GLY A 48 -51.94 32.91 -13.89
C GLY A 48 -51.79 33.91 -12.74
N GLU A 49 -52.91 34.48 -12.28
CA GLU A 49 -53.06 35.54 -11.26
C GLU A 49 -52.49 35.17 -9.86
N GLY A 50 -51.18 34.97 -9.76
CA GLY A 50 -50.41 34.91 -8.53
C GLY A 50 -49.21 35.86 -8.67
N GLU A 51 -49.04 36.75 -7.69
CA GLU A 51 -47.87 37.63 -7.58
C GLU A 51 -46.59 36.80 -7.65
N SER A 52 -45.75 37.06 -8.66
CA SER A 52 -44.34 36.70 -8.60
C SER A 52 -43.74 37.47 -7.42
N VAL A 53 -43.11 36.78 -6.47
CA VAL A 53 -42.39 37.45 -5.40
C VAL A 53 -41.16 38.10 -6.02
N ASP A 54 -41.26 39.40 -6.28
CA ASP A 54 -40.14 40.20 -6.76
C ASP A 54 -39.15 40.36 -5.60
N LEU A 55 -38.02 39.66 -5.70
CA LEU A 55 -36.94 39.67 -4.69
C LEU A 55 -36.48 41.09 -4.37
N ASP A 56 -36.41 41.95 -5.39
CA ASP A 56 -35.94 43.31 -5.24
C ASP A 56 -36.99 44.13 -4.47
N ALA A 57 -38.27 43.99 -4.85
CA ALA A 57 -39.38 44.65 -4.13
C ALA A 57 -39.50 44.20 -2.67
N ALA A 58 -39.31 42.90 -2.40
CA ALA A 58 -39.34 42.36 -1.04
C ALA A 58 -38.23 42.96 -0.15
N ILE A 59 -37.03 43.14 -0.70
CA ILE A 59 -35.90 43.78 0.00
C ILE A 59 -36.17 45.28 0.17
N GLU A 60 -36.64 45.98 -0.86
CA GLU A 60 -36.95 47.42 -0.81
C GLU A 60 -37.99 47.75 0.28
N ASP A 61 -39.09 46.99 0.31
CA ASP A 61 -40.18 47.15 1.27
C ASP A 61 -39.70 46.95 2.72
N ALA A 62 -38.76 46.02 2.93
CA ALA A 62 -38.19 45.73 4.25
C ALA A 62 -37.27 46.85 4.78
N ILE A 63 -36.68 47.67 3.91
CA ILE A 63 -35.70 48.71 4.26
C ILE A 63 -36.16 50.15 3.96
N ALA A 64 -37.44 50.34 3.63
CA ALA A 64 -38.06 51.58 3.12
C ALA A 64 -37.91 52.87 3.98
N ASN A 65 -37.20 52.81 5.10
CA ASN A 65 -36.88 53.97 5.95
C ASN A 65 -35.61 54.75 5.51
N LYS A 66 -34.98 54.38 4.39
CA LYS A 66 -33.78 55.02 3.81
C LYS A 66 -34.12 55.75 2.51
N GLY A 67 -33.23 56.61 2.01
CA GLY A 67 -33.49 57.39 0.80
C GLY A 67 -33.81 56.49 -0.40
N ALA A 68 -34.88 56.81 -1.14
CA ALA A 68 -35.44 55.94 -2.17
C ALA A 68 -34.43 55.44 -3.22
N GLU A 69 -33.47 56.29 -3.61
CA GLU A 69 -32.43 55.94 -4.59
C GLU A 69 -31.41 54.93 -4.04
N ALA A 70 -31.00 55.07 -2.78
CA ALA A 70 -30.04 54.16 -2.15
C ALA A 70 -30.69 52.81 -1.78
N THR A 71 -31.97 52.82 -1.40
CA THR A 71 -32.75 51.59 -1.15
C THR A 71 -32.91 50.75 -2.41
N ALA A 72 -33.24 51.38 -3.55
CA ALA A 72 -33.39 50.67 -4.81
C ALA A 72 -32.07 50.09 -5.32
N ALA A 73 -30.98 50.88 -5.30
CA ALA A 73 -29.66 50.41 -5.71
C ALA A 73 -29.13 49.26 -4.83
N PHE A 74 -29.45 49.28 -3.53
CA PHE A 74 -29.15 48.19 -2.61
C PHE A 74 -29.90 46.91 -2.96
N ALA A 75 -31.23 47.00 -3.14
CA ALA A 75 -32.06 45.84 -3.47
C ALA A 75 -31.66 45.21 -4.80
N GLU A 76 -31.46 46.03 -5.84
CA GLU A 76 -31.02 45.58 -7.17
C GLU A 76 -29.68 44.82 -7.08
N ARG A 77 -28.69 45.37 -6.36
CA ARG A 77 -27.35 44.75 -6.25
C ARG A 77 -27.35 43.45 -5.44
N VAL A 78 -28.15 43.38 -4.36
CA VAL A 78 -28.35 42.13 -3.62
C VAL A 78 -29.06 41.10 -4.50
N GLY A 79 -30.16 41.48 -5.15
CA GLY A 79 -30.94 40.61 -6.03
C GLY A 79 -30.12 40.05 -7.19
N ASP A 80 -29.36 40.89 -7.89
CA ASP A 80 -28.45 40.48 -8.96
C ASP A 80 -27.39 39.49 -8.46
N THR A 81 -26.83 39.72 -7.28
CA THR A 81 -25.84 38.81 -6.69
C THR A 81 -26.46 37.45 -6.38
N LEU A 82 -27.69 37.42 -5.85
CA LEU A 82 -28.40 36.19 -5.54
C LEU A 82 -28.84 35.42 -6.80
N ARG A 83 -29.33 36.11 -7.84
CA ARG A 83 -29.71 35.49 -9.13
C ARG A 83 -28.53 34.87 -9.88
N ASN A 84 -27.33 35.41 -9.72
CA ASN A 84 -26.11 34.87 -10.35
C ASN A 84 -25.54 33.65 -9.63
N ARG A 85 -26.08 33.28 -8.46
CA ARG A 85 -25.62 32.14 -7.67
C ARG A 85 -26.60 30.97 -7.83
N GLU A 86 -26.07 29.76 -7.96
CA GLU A 86 -26.90 28.56 -8.01
C GLU A 86 -27.67 28.34 -6.68
N ARG A 87 -26.96 28.53 -5.56
CA ARG A 87 -27.49 28.39 -4.20
C ARG A 87 -26.79 29.38 -3.27
N THR A 88 -27.54 29.93 -2.32
CA THR A 88 -27.03 30.82 -1.27
C THR A 88 -27.52 30.33 0.09
N THR A 89 -26.59 30.11 1.01
CA THR A 89 -26.86 29.77 2.43
C THR A 89 -27.18 31.02 3.24
N HIS A 90 -27.68 30.84 4.46
CA HIS A 90 -28.05 31.98 5.31
C HIS A 90 -26.82 32.82 5.67
N PHE A 91 -25.70 32.20 6.06
CA PHE A 91 -24.48 32.96 6.37
C PHE A 91 -23.89 33.65 5.14
N GLU A 92 -23.95 33.03 3.95
CA GLU A 92 -23.51 33.70 2.71
C GLU A 92 -24.40 34.89 2.38
N LEU A 93 -25.70 34.82 2.67
CA LEU A 93 -26.62 35.94 2.50
C LEU A 93 -26.29 37.10 3.45
N GLU A 94 -25.97 36.81 4.72
CA GLU A 94 -25.49 37.82 5.67
C GLU A 94 -24.23 38.53 5.13
N ASP A 95 -23.23 37.77 4.68
CA ASP A 95 -22.00 38.33 4.09
C ASP A 95 -22.26 39.17 2.82
N ILE A 96 -23.18 38.73 1.95
CA ILE A 96 -23.56 39.45 0.72
C ILE A 96 -24.25 40.77 1.08
N VAL A 97 -25.27 40.72 1.95
CA VAL A 97 -25.99 41.92 2.42
C VAL A 97 -24.99 42.89 3.06
N ASP A 98 -24.06 42.38 3.87
CA ASP A 98 -23.10 43.22 4.55
C ASP A 98 -22.15 43.94 3.59
N THR A 99 -21.62 43.20 2.62
CA THR A 99 -20.73 43.74 1.58
C THR A 99 -21.46 44.78 0.72
N VAL A 100 -22.67 44.47 0.27
CA VAL A 100 -23.45 45.38 -0.57
C VAL A 100 -23.89 46.64 0.20
N ALA A 101 -24.23 46.50 1.48
CA ALA A 101 -24.60 47.62 2.32
C ALA A 101 -23.44 48.58 2.57
N ASP A 102 -22.21 48.06 2.70
CA ASP A 102 -21.00 48.88 2.80
C ASP A 102 -20.73 49.61 1.49
N ASP A 103 -20.75 48.90 0.35
CA ASP A 103 -20.49 49.48 -0.98
C ASP A 103 -21.49 50.58 -1.35
N ILE A 104 -22.80 50.32 -1.20
CA ILE A 104 -23.86 51.29 -1.49
C ILE A 104 -23.82 52.44 -0.48
N GLY A 105 -23.45 52.13 0.77
CA GLY A 105 -23.32 53.14 1.81
C GLY A 105 -22.23 54.16 1.52
N GLU A 106 -21.10 53.72 0.97
CA GLU A 106 -20.03 54.59 0.48
C GLU A 106 -20.45 55.39 -0.77
N GLU A 107 -21.14 54.75 -1.72
CA GLU A 107 -21.59 55.37 -2.99
C GLU A 107 -22.60 56.51 -2.76
N HIS A 108 -23.58 56.29 -1.88
CA HIS A 108 -24.68 57.23 -1.64
C HIS A 108 -24.54 58.07 -0.36
N GLY A 109 -23.48 57.84 0.44
CA GLY A 109 -23.26 58.54 1.70
C GLY A 109 -24.32 58.22 2.77
N VAL A 110 -24.86 57.01 2.76
CA VAL A 110 -25.92 56.54 3.68
C VAL A 110 -25.41 55.35 4.49
N ALA A 111 -25.57 55.37 5.82
CA ALA A 111 -25.27 54.20 6.63
C ALA A 111 -26.47 53.25 6.71
N PHE A 112 -26.27 52.01 6.26
CA PHE A 112 -27.13 50.87 6.57
C PHE A 112 -26.68 50.28 7.91
N GLY A 113 -27.49 50.46 8.95
CA GLY A 113 -27.17 49.91 10.28
C GLY A 113 -27.64 48.46 10.42
N ASP A 114 -27.22 47.80 11.50
CA ASP A 114 -27.45 46.37 11.78
C ASP A 114 -28.91 45.95 11.56
N THR A 115 -29.88 46.67 12.13
CA THR A 115 -31.31 46.35 11.97
C THR A 115 -31.80 46.41 10.51
N VAL A 116 -31.22 47.29 9.69
CA VAL A 116 -31.60 47.38 8.26
C VAL A 116 -31.03 46.21 7.47
N ARG A 117 -29.81 45.78 7.82
CA ARG A 117 -29.15 44.61 7.24
C ARG A 117 -29.90 43.33 7.65
N GLU A 118 -30.25 43.19 8.93
CA GLU A 118 -31.07 42.09 9.44
C GLU A 118 -32.42 42.00 8.71
N ASN A 119 -33.16 43.11 8.58
CA ASN A 119 -34.42 43.13 7.84
C ASN A 119 -34.25 42.70 6.37
N ALA A 120 -33.16 43.12 5.72
CA ALA A 120 -32.87 42.75 4.33
C ALA A 120 -32.56 41.24 4.21
N VAL A 121 -31.77 40.68 5.14
CA VAL A 121 -31.50 39.24 5.21
C VAL A 121 -32.79 38.47 5.43
N GLU A 122 -33.63 38.87 6.39
CA GLU A 122 -34.91 38.20 6.67
C GLU A 122 -35.84 38.20 5.45
N ALA A 123 -35.96 39.35 4.78
CA ALA A 123 -36.78 39.48 3.57
C ALA A 123 -36.26 38.61 2.43
N ALA A 124 -34.96 38.71 2.11
CA ALA A 124 -34.35 37.92 1.04
C ALA A 124 -34.40 36.41 1.34
N TRP A 125 -34.17 36.01 2.60
CA TRP A 125 -34.23 34.62 3.03
C TRP A 125 -35.64 34.04 2.93
N ALA A 126 -36.67 34.83 3.27
CA ALA A 126 -38.05 34.40 3.09
C ALA A 126 -38.36 34.06 1.61
N VAL A 127 -37.91 34.89 0.67
CA VAL A 127 -38.08 34.64 -0.77
C VAL A 127 -37.32 33.40 -1.22
N LEU A 128 -36.04 33.27 -0.85
CA LEU A 128 -35.20 32.12 -1.19
C LEU A 128 -35.78 30.79 -0.65
N THR A 129 -36.37 30.83 0.54
CA THR A 129 -36.92 29.63 1.18
C THR A 129 -38.35 29.30 0.74
N GLU A 130 -39.12 30.26 0.24
CA GLU A 130 -40.41 29.95 -0.40
C GLU A 130 -40.23 29.18 -1.73
N GLY A 131 -39.12 29.44 -2.43
CA GLY A 131 -38.69 28.75 -3.64
C GLY A 131 -37.86 27.47 -3.43
N ARG A 132 -37.83 26.88 -2.23
CA ARG A 132 -37.03 25.68 -1.93
C ARG A 132 -37.23 24.56 -2.97
N ASP A 133 -36.22 24.31 -3.81
CA ASP A 133 -36.21 23.21 -4.77
C ASP A 133 -34.95 22.33 -4.62
N LEU A 134 -35.18 21.02 -4.53
CA LEU A 134 -34.16 19.98 -4.41
C LEU A 134 -34.23 18.96 -5.56
N TYR A 135 -35.12 19.15 -6.53
CA TYR A 135 -35.39 18.18 -7.59
C TYR A 135 -34.10 17.75 -8.29
N ASP A 136 -33.32 18.70 -8.80
CA ASP A 136 -32.09 18.39 -9.55
C ASP A 136 -31.04 17.63 -8.72
N VAL A 137 -30.95 17.93 -7.41
CA VAL A 137 -30.00 17.26 -6.51
C VAL A 137 -30.45 15.82 -6.24
N VAL A 138 -31.75 15.61 -6.02
CA VAL A 138 -32.31 14.27 -5.77
C VAL A 138 -32.31 13.45 -7.06
N ASP A 139 -32.72 14.03 -8.19
CA ASP A 139 -32.75 13.37 -9.49
C ASP A 139 -31.37 12.85 -9.88
N GLY A 140 -30.35 13.73 -9.82
CA GLY A 140 -28.96 13.37 -10.13
C GLY A 140 -28.37 12.29 -9.20
N ALA A 141 -28.91 12.10 -8.00
CA ALA A 141 -28.50 11.07 -7.06
C ALA A 141 -29.31 9.75 -7.18
N THR A 142 -30.42 9.78 -7.90
CA THR A 142 -31.29 8.62 -8.13
C THR A 142 -31.04 7.96 -9.48
N SER A 143 -31.40 6.67 -9.60
CA SER A 143 -31.25 5.97 -10.88
C SER A 143 -32.40 6.32 -11.83
N THR A 144 -32.15 6.25 -13.14
CA THR A 144 -33.14 6.49 -14.20
C THR A 144 -34.33 5.52 -14.21
N GLN A 145 -34.40 4.59 -13.25
CA GLN A 145 -35.52 3.66 -13.07
C GLN A 145 -36.62 4.24 -12.17
N LYS A 146 -36.39 5.39 -11.53
CA LYS A 146 -37.41 6.10 -10.74
C LYS A 146 -38.18 7.05 -11.64
N ASP A 147 -39.50 7.10 -11.47
CA ASP A 147 -40.32 8.07 -12.16
C ASP A 147 -40.16 9.47 -11.53
N ASP A 148 -40.27 10.50 -12.36
CA ASP A 148 -40.11 11.91 -11.96
C ASP A 148 -41.06 12.31 -10.82
N ALA A 149 -42.26 11.72 -10.74
CA ALA A 149 -43.22 12.03 -9.68
C ALA A 149 -42.74 11.53 -8.32
N THR A 150 -42.11 10.36 -8.27
CA THR A 150 -41.44 9.84 -7.06
C THR A 150 -40.27 10.72 -6.66
N VAL A 151 -39.40 11.09 -7.61
CA VAL A 151 -38.22 11.95 -7.34
C VAL A 151 -38.65 13.31 -6.80
N ARG A 152 -39.61 13.98 -7.48
CA ARG A 152 -40.17 15.26 -7.04
C ARG A 152 -40.84 15.15 -5.67
N GLY A 153 -41.60 14.08 -5.42
CA GLY A 153 -42.19 13.84 -4.11
C GLY A 153 -41.16 13.70 -2.99
N ILE A 154 -39.99 13.10 -3.24
CA ILE A 154 -38.91 13.06 -2.24
C ILE A 154 -38.32 14.44 -2.05
N ALA A 155 -37.96 15.12 -3.14
CA ALA A 155 -37.36 16.45 -3.11
C ALA A 155 -38.19 17.46 -2.32
N ASP A 156 -39.50 17.55 -2.60
CA ASP A 156 -40.42 18.47 -1.92
C ASP A 156 -40.51 18.17 -0.42
N ARG A 157 -40.68 16.89 -0.05
CA ARG A 157 -40.79 16.49 1.36
C ARG A 157 -39.49 16.71 2.14
N VAL A 158 -38.34 16.46 1.53
CA VAL A 158 -37.03 16.73 2.16
C VAL A 158 -36.83 18.24 2.32
N ALA A 159 -37.18 19.03 1.31
CA ALA A 159 -37.12 20.49 1.36
C ALA A 159 -37.99 21.06 2.50
N GLU A 160 -39.20 20.53 2.70
CA GLU A 160 -40.06 20.89 3.83
C GLU A 160 -39.42 20.62 5.21
N LYS A 161 -38.62 19.55 5.36
CA LYS A 161 -37.98 19.23 6.64
C LYS A 161 -36.94 20.28 7.05
N PHE A 162 -36.24 20.88 6.10
CA PHE A 162 -35.29 21.96 6.38
C PHE A 162 -35.98 23.21 6.97
N GLY A 163 -37.26 23.44 6.66
CA GLY A 163 -38.04 24.55 7.21
C GLY A 163 -38.39 24.44 8.70
N SER A 164 -37.96 23.38 9.39
CA SER A 164 -38.11 23.24 10.85
C SER A 164 -37.06 24.02 11.66
N ASN A 165 -36.03 24.54 10.99
CA ASN A 165 -34.95 25.33 11.55
C ASN A 165 -34.81 26.61 10.73
N ASP A 166 -34.83 27.80 11.35
CA ASP A 166 -34.81 29.09 10.63
C ASP A 166 -33.60 29.27 9.69
N ARG A 167 -32.44 28.66 10.04
CA ARG A 167 -31.21 28.71 9.22
C ARG A 167 -31.02 27.50 8.31
N HIS A 168 -31.99 26.57 8.31
CA HIS A 168 -31.96 25.33 7.52
C HIS A 168 -30.65 24.53 7.73
N ARG A 169 -30.17 24.50 8.99
CA ARG A 169 -28.99 23.73 9.40
C ARG A 169 -29.33 22.29 9.71
N ALA A 170 -28.49 21.37 9.25
CA ALA A 170 -28.60 19.95 9.61
C ALA A 170 -27.22 19.28 9.66
N THR A 171 -27.05 18.32 10.56
CA THR A 171 -25.93 17.38 10.54
C THR A 171 -26.17 16.29 9.50
N LYS A 172 -25.13 15.58 9.07
CA LYS A 172 -25.27 14.48 8.09
C LYS A 172 -26.28 13.41 8.55
N GLY A 173 -26.34 13.15 9.86
CA GLY A 173 -27.32 12.25 10.45
C GLY A 173 -28.76 12.76 10.35
N GLN A 174 -28.98 14.05 10.56
CA GLN A 174 -30.30 14.68 10.39
C GLN A 174 -30.74 14.70 8.92
N VAL A 175 -29.83 14.99 7.99
CA VAL A 175 -30.11 14.91 6.54
C VAL A 175 -30.55 13.49 6.18
N ARG A 176 -29.83 12.48 6.68
CA ARG A 176 -30.22 11.08 6.47
C ARG A 176 -31.60 10.78 7.03
N GLU A 177 -31.91 11.25 8.23
CA GLU A 177 -33.24 11.11 8.83
C GLU A 177 -34.34 11.80 8.01
N TYR A 178 -34.07 12.98 7.42
CA TYR A 178 -35.01 13.67 6.54
C TYR A 178 -35.31 12.85 5.29
N VAL A 179 -34.28 12.26 4.68
CA VAL A 179 -34.42 11.39 3.50
C VAL A 179 -35.18 10.11 3.85
N GLU A 180 -34.82 9.44 4.93
CA GLU A 180 -35.47 8.20 5.38
C GLU A 180 -36.96 8.43 5.66
N ARG A 181 -37.31 9.45 6.46
CA ARG A 181 -38.71 9.77 6.77
C ARG A 181 -39.51 10.18 5.54
N SER A 182 -38.88 10.87 4.58
CA SER A 182 -39.54 11.28 3.33
C SER A 182 -39.77 10.09 2.39
N ALA A 183 -38.82 9.16 2.34
CA ALA A 183 -38.91 7.94 1.56
C ALA A 183 -39.93 6.94 2.12
N ASP A 184 -40.05 6.82 3.44
CA ASP A 184 -40.99 5.88 4.08
C ASP A 184 -42.46 6.25 3.80
N VAL A 185 -42.76 7.55 3.66
CA VAL A 185 -44.10 8.05 3.32
C VAL A 185 -44.47 7.77 1.85
N LEU A 186 -43.48 7.57 0.99
CA LEU A 186 -43.66 7.32 -0.45
C LEU A 186 -43.85 5.86 -0.82
N VAL A 187 -43.70 4.93 0.13
CA VAL A 187 -43.86 3.49 -0.13
C VAL A 187 -45.32 3.22 -0.53
N SER A 188 -45.59 3.34 -1.83
CA SER A 188 -46.74 2.75 -2.50
C SER A 188 -46.44 1.28 -2.79
N GLU A 189 -47.46 0.48 -3.12
CA GLU A 189 -47.31 -0.97 -3.34
C GLU A 189 -46.32 -1.33 -4.47
N ASP A 190 -45.90 -0.38 -5.32
CA ASP A 190 -45.12 -0.62 -6.54
C ASP A 190 -43.71 0.02 -6.61
N VAL A 191 -43.31 0.95 -5.72
CA VAL A 191 -41.98 1.61 -5.78
C VAL A 191 -41.28 1.63 -4.43
N THR A 192 -40.17 0.88 -4.31
CA THR A 192 -39.32 0.88 -3.11
C THR A 192 -38.13 1.83 -3.25
N PHE A 193 -37.91 2.68 -2.26
CA PHE A 193 -36.73 3.54 -2.16
C PHE A 193 -35.71 2.90 -1.22
N GLY A 194 -34.80 2.10 -1.78
CA GLY A 194 -33.86 1.26 -1.03
C GLY A 194 -32.72 2.03 -0.36
N ASP A 195 -32.01 1.37 0.56
CA ASP A 195 -31.00 1.99 1.42
C ASP A 195 -29.86 2.68 0.66
N THR A 196 -29.40 2.10 -0.44
CA THR A 196 -28.37 2.72 -1.30
C THR A 196 -28.86 4.01 -1.96
N ALA A 197 -30.12 4.08 -2.37
CA ALA A 197 -30.69 5.31 -2.94
C ALA A 197 -30.83 6.39 -1.86
N ARG A 198 -31.21 6.01 -0.64
CA ARG A 198 -31.25 6.91 0.54
C ARG A 198 -29.86 7.45 0.87
N GLU A 199 -28.84 6.60 0.85
CA GLU A 199 -27.45 6.98 1.07
C GLU A 199 -26.95 7.94 -0.02
N ASN A 200 -27.15 7.63 -1.29
CA ASN A 200 -26.75 8.49 -2.41
C ASN A 200 -27.40 9.87 -2.34
N VAL A 201 -28.72 9.95 -2.07
CA VAL A 201 -29.41 11.24 -1.92
C VAL A 201 -28.89 12.00 -0.70
N THR A 202 -28.64 11.32 0.41
CA THR A 202 -28.04 11.94 1.61
C THR A 202 -26.67 12.54 1.28
N ASP A 203 -25.81 11.79 0.58
CA ASP A 203 -24.47 12.26 0.21
C ASP A 203 -24.52 13.41 -0.80
N ALA A 204 -25.44 13.37 -1.77
CA ALA A 204 -25.64 14.46 -2.74
C ALA A 204 -26.12 15.74 -2.06
N LEU A 205 -27.11 15.65 -1.16
CA LEU A 205 -27.57 16.78 -0.35
C LEU A 205 -26.44 17.29 0.55
N TRP A 206 -25.70 16.41 1.21
CA TRP A 206 -24.58 16.79 2.07
C TRP A 206 -23.44 17.50 1.30
N ALA A 207 -23.22 17.12 0.04
CA ALA A 207 -22.21 17.70 -0.82
C ALA A 207 -22.54 19.14 -1.27
N VAL A 208 -23.83 19.46 -1.45
CA VAL A 208 -24.27 20.83 -1.81
C VAL A 208 -24.41 21.77 -0.61
N MET A 209 -24.55 21.22 0.60
CA MET A 209 -24.55 22.00 1.85
C MET A 209 -23.17 22.57 2.19
N ARG A 210 -23.12 23.70 2.90
CA ARG A 210 -21.88 24.39 3.27
C ARG A 210 -21.59 24.33 4.78
N THR A 211 -20.34 24.09 5.12
CA THR A 211 -19.85 24.19 6.51
C THR A 211 -20.00 25.61 7.01
N VAL A 212 -20.63 25.77 8.19
CA VAL A 212 -20.85 27.08 8.80
C VAL A 212 -19.54 27.72 9.27
N PRO A 213 -19.42 29.05 9.24
CA PRO A 213 -18.23 29.75 9.73
C PRO A 213 -18.17 29.89 11.26
N ASP A 214 -19.19 29.39 11.99
CA ASP A 214 -19.31 29.49 13.45
C ASP A 214 -18.02 29.12 14.20
N ASP A 215 -17.70 29.91 15.22
CA ASP A 215 -16.53 29.70 16.06
C ASP A 215 -16.65 28.41 16.88
N ALA A 216 -15.62 27.57 16.81
CA ALA A 216 -15.55 26.38 17.65
C ALA A 216 -15.44 26.79 19.14
N PRO A 217 -16.02 26.00 20.07
CA PRO A 217 -15.95 26.28 21.49
C PRO A 217 -14.50 26.31 21.97
N LYS A 218 -14.24 27.03 23.06
CA LYS A 218 -12.88 27.13 23.60
C LYS A 218 -12.45 25.79 24.19
N VAL A 219 -11.14 25.56 24.30
CA VAL A 219 -10.59 24.31 24.86
C VAL A 219 -11.13 24.01 26.27
N SER A 220 -11.37 25.04 27.09
CA SER A 220 -11.97 24.87 28.42
C SER A 220 -13.41 24.36 28.36
N GLU A 221 -14.20 24.86 27.39
CA GLU A 221 -15.60 24.45 27.22
C GLU A 221 -15.66 23.02 26.67
N ALA A 222 -14.81 22.69 25.70
CA ALA A 222 -14.68 21.33 25.19
C ALA A 222 -14.19 20.33 26.25
N ALA A 223 -13.38 20.76 27.22
CA ALA A 223 -12.92 19.89 28.31
C ALA A 223 -14.01 19.60 29.35
N ASP A 224 -14.94 20.54 29.55
CA ASP A 224 -16.04 20.42 30.52
C ASP A 224 -17.28 19.71 29.93
N ASP A 225 -17.36 19.58 28.60
CA ASP A 225 -18.45 18.92 27.89
C ASP A 225 -17.97 17.65 27.16
N ARG A 226 -18.51 16.50 27.60
CA ARG A 226 -18.15 15.19 27.05
C ARG A 226 -18.57 15.04 25.59
N ASP A 227 -19.70 15.58 25.20
CA ASP A 227 -20.25 15.40 23.85
C ASP A 227 -19.41 16.21 22.86
N VAL A 228 -19.08 17.46 23.22
CA VAL A 228 -18.13 18.32 22.46
C VAL A 228 -16.76 17.66 22.32
N ALA A 229 -16.21 17.11 23.40
CA ALA A 229 -14.93 16.41 23.35
C ALA A 229 -14.97 15.18 22.43
N SER A 230 -16.08 14.43 22.47
CA SER A 230 -16.28 13.25 21.61
C SER A 230 -16.38 13.65 20.13
N GLU A 231 -17.10 14.71 19.82
CA GLU A 231 -17.23 15.22 18.45
C GLU A 231 -15.89 15.72 17.90
N LEU A 232 -15.09 16.40 18.72
CA LEU A 232 -13.75 16.83 18.34
C LEU A 232 -12.83 15.63 18.08
N LEU A 233 -12.90 14.59 18.90
CA LEU A 233 -12.13 13.36 18.70
C LEU A 233 -12.49 12.67 17.38
N GLU A 234 -13.78 12.55 17.07
CA GLU A 234 -14.22 11.97 15.80
C GLU A 234 -13.81 12.84 14.60
N ALA A 235 -13.87 14.17 14.73
CA ALA A 235 -13.40 15.09 13.72
C ALA A 235 -11.88 14.94 13.44
N MET A 236 -11.09 14.66 14.48
CA MET A 236 -9.65 14.37 14.35
C MET A 236 -9.40 13.02 13.66
N ARG A 237 -10.21 11.99 13.94
CA ARG A 237 -10.09 10.65 13.31
C ARG A 237 -10.42 10.66 11.82
N GLU A 238 -11.36 11.51 11.41
CA GLU A 238 -11.78 11.65 10.01
C GLU A 238 -10.78 12.48 9.19
N ALA A 239 -9.97 13.31 9.84
CA ALA A 239 -8.96 14.10 9.16
C ALA A 239 -7.76 13.24 8.76
N ASP A 240 -7.44 13.26 7.47
CA ASP A 240 -6.17 12.74 6.96
C ASP A 240 -4.99 13.61 7.44
N ILE A 241 -4.14 13.04 8.29
CA ILE A 241 -3.00 13.70 8.95
C ILE A 241 -1.72 12.99 8.52
N LEU A 242 -0.64 13.77 8.30
CA LEU A 242 0.65 13.21 7.93
C LEU A 242 1.18 12.26 9.02
N ALA A 243 1.77 11.15 8.57
CA ALA A 243 2.38 10.16 9.44
C ALA A 243 3.38 10.79 10.45
N PRO A 244 3.39 10.30 11.71
CA PRO A 244 4.38 10.66 12.70
C PRO A 244 5.82 10.37 12.21
N PRO A 245 6.82 11.06 12.78
CA PRO A 245 8.21 10.77 12.47
C PRO A 245 8.61 9.36 12.95
N THR A 246 9.33 8.63 12.11
CA THR A 246 9.72 7.22 12.36
C THR A 246 11.13 7.07 12.95
N ASN A 247 11.87 8.17 13.05
CA ASN A 247 13.24 8.22 13.61
C ASN A 247 13.30 7.97 15.12
N CYS A 248 12.15 7.82 15.79
CA CYS A 248 12.07 7.40 17.18
C CYS A 248 12.24 5.88 17.37
N LEU A 249 12.24 5.10 16.27
CA LEU A 249 12.40 3.65 16.32
C LEU A 249 13.86 3.22 16.24
N SER A 250 14.16 2.08 16.85
CA SER A 250 15.49 1.48 16.85
C SER A 250 15.41 0.01 16.37
N PRO A 251 15.38 -0.23 15.04
CA PRO A 251 15.36 -1.58 14.49
C PRO A 251 16.64 -2.36 14.83
N ILE A 252 16.61 -3.68 14.65
CA ILE A 252 17.80 -4.53 14.76
C ILE A 252 18.61 -4.45 13.46
N THR A 253 17.96 -4.34 12.30
CA THR A 253 18.46 -4.43 10.92
C THR A 253 18.64 -5.86 10.40
N ALA A 254 18.39 -6.06 9.11
CA ALA A 254 18.44 -7.36 8.45
C ALA A 254 19.83 -8.01 8.59
N GLU A 255 20.90 -7.22 8.47
CA GLU A 255 22.27 -7.70 8.60
C GLU A 255 22.56 -8.26 10.00
N LEU A 256 22.08 -7.57 11.05
CA LEU A 256 22.26 -8.03 12.43
C LEU A 256 21.33 -9.19 12.79
N VAL A 257 20.13 -9.26 12.21
CA VAL A 257 19.23 -10.42 12.34
C VAL A 257 19.88 -11.66 11.73
N GLU A 258 20.42 -11.56 10.51
CA GLU A 258 21.11 -12.67 9.86
C GLU A 258 22.36 -13.09 10.64
N ALA A 259 23.18 -12.13 11.09
CA ALA A 259 24.36 -12.42 11.90
C ALA A 259 24.00 -13.12 13.23
N GLY A 260 22.89 -12.72 13.86
CA GLY A 260 22.37 -13.36 15.05
C GLY A 260 21.93 -14.80 14.80
N LEU A 261 21.20 -15.04 13.70
CA LEU A 261 20.78 -16.39 13.31
C LEU A 261 21.98 -17.30 12.99
N ARG A 262 22.98 -16.81 12.25
CA ARG A 262 24.20 -17.56 11.92
C ARG A 262 25.03 -17.92 13.14
N LYS A 263 25.00 -17.07 14.17
CA LYS A 263 25.73 -17.34 15.41
C LYS A 263 25.08 -18.44 16.25
N GLU A 264 23.75 -18.45 16.34
CA GLU A 264 23.04 -19.35 17.25
C GLU A 264 22.58 -20.67 16.60
N TYR A 265 22.42 -20.69 15.28
CA TYR A 265 21.99 -21.88 14.54
C TYR A 265 23.01 -22.22 13.47
N ASP A 266 23.42 -23.49 13.41
CA ASP A 266 24.21 -24.04 12.30
C ASP A 266 23.28 -24.54 11.19
N ALA A 267 23.12 -23.71 10.16
CA ALA A 267 22.16 -23.90 9.07
C ALA A 267 22.82 -23.68 7.71
N ASP A 268 22.26 -24.31 6.67
CA ASP A 268 22.80 -24.23 5.31
C ASP A 268 22.49 -22.87 4.62
N PHE A 269 21.46 -22.17 5.12
CA PHE A 269 20.93 -20.95 4.50
C PHE A 269 20.35 -20.00 5.54
N TYR A 270 20.54 -18.70 5.31
CA TYR A 270 20.01 -17.61 6.11
C TYR A 270 19.49 -16.50 5.20
N ALA A 271 18.38 -15.87 5.58
CA ALA A 271 17.85 -14.66 4.96
C ALA A 271 17.18 -13.79 6.03
N ALA A 272 17.22 -12.47 5.85
CA ALA A 272 16.54 -11.53 6.73
C ALA A 272 16.01 -10.33 5.95
N ALA A 273 14.95 -9.72 6.44
CA ALA A 273 14.33 -8.54 5.86
C ALA A 273 13.93 -7.56 6.97
N THR A 274 14.23 -6.28 6.78
CA THR A 274 13.76 -5.16 7.61
C THR A 274 12.87 -4.30 6.73
N ARG A 275 11.61 -4.16 7.11
CA ARG A 275 10.64 -3.36 6.37
C ARG A 275 10.76 -1.88 6.71
N ASP A 276 10.17 -1.05 5.85
CA ASP A 276 9.99 0.37 6.15
C ASP A 276 9.03 0.55 7.33
N ALA A 277 9.11 1.72 7.97
CA ALA A 277 8.26 2.03 9.11
C ALA A 277 6.85 2.38 8.65
N GLU A 278 5.86 1.75 9.27
CA GLU A 278 4.43 1.99 9.10
C GLU A 278 3.83 2.59 10.38
N VAL A 279 2.56 2.98 10.35
CA VAL A 279 1.90 3.64 11.50
C VAL A 279 0.57 2.98 11.81
N HIS A 280 0.36 2.67 13.09
CA HIS A 280 -0.93 2.20 13.60
C HIS A 280 -1.37 3.08 14.77
N GLY A 281 -2.59 3.63 14.70
CA GLY A 281 -3.14 4.42 15.81
C GLY A 281 -2.33 5.68 16.19
N GLY A 282 -1.47 6.17 15.29
CA GLY A 282 -0.53 7.27 15.56
C GLY A 282 0.82 6.83 16.13
N ASP A 283 1.02 5.54 16.39
CA ASP A 283 2.27 4.96 16.83
C ASP A 283 3.03 4.36 15.63
N PRO A 284 4.24 4.86 15.29
CA PRO A 284 5.05 4.26 14.24
C PRO A 284 5.59 2.91 14.69
N PHE A 285 5.67 1.95 13.76
CA PHE A 285 6.23 0.63 14.00
C PHE A 285 7.05 0.13 12.80
N ILE A 286 7.99 -0.79 13.04
CA ILE A 286 8.80 -1.48 12.04
C ILE A 286 8.71 -2.97 12.31
N VAL A 287 8.67 -3.77 11.24
CA VAL A 287 8.72 -5.22 11.32
C VAL A 287 9.95 -5.78 10.62
N GLU A 288 10.58 -6.76 11.27
CA GLU A 288 11.75 -7.45 10.77
C GLU A 288 11.51 -8.95 10.85
N ALA A 289 11.95 -9.69 9.83
CA ALA A 289 11.83 -11.12 9.78
C ALA A 289 13.16 -11.76 9.38
N GLY A 290 13.44 -12.94 9.93
CA GLY A 290 14.62 -13.73 9.60
C GLY A 290 14.28 -15.20 9.46
N ILE A 291 14.95 -15.90 8.56
CA ILE A 291 14.77 -17.34 8.33
C ILE A 291 16.14 -18.00 8.30
N ALA A 292 16.31 -19.06 9.08
CA ALA A 292 17.42 -20.00 8.96
C ALA A 292 16.88 -21.37 8.52
N TYR A 293 17.58 -22.06 7.61
CA TYR A 293 17.12 -23.33 7.04
C TYR A 293 18.24 -24.35 6.85
N GLY A 294 17.98 -25.62 7.17
CA GLY A 294 18.89 -26.75 6.94
C GLY A 294 19.91 -26.95 8.06
N GLY A 295 21.06 -27.55 7.73
CA GLY A 295 22.12 -27.86 8.68
C GLY A 295 21.70 -28.84 9.79
N GLU A 296 22.00 -28.49 11.04
CA GLU A 296 21.68 -29.31 12.22
C GLU A 296 20.24 -29.10 12.74
N LEU A 297 19.43 -28.28 12.07
CA LEU A 297 18.04 -28.05 12.45
C LEU A 297 17.20 -29.32 12.27
N SER A 298 16.31 -29.59 13.24
CA SER A 298 15.43 -30.77 13.19
C SER A 298 14.48 -30.71 12.00
N ALA A 299 14.55 -31.71 11.12
CA ALA A 299 13.60 -31.87 10.03
C ALA A 299 12.22 -32.40 10.50
N GLU A 300 12.16 -32.99 11.69
CA GLU A 300 10.92 -33.50 12.28
C GLU A 300 10.24 -32.44 13.16
N GLY A 301 8.93 -32.24 12.93
CA GLY A 301 8.10 -31.33 13.72
C GLY A 301 7.77 -30.01 13.02
N SER A 302 7.14 -29.12 13.78
CA SER A 302 6.87 -27.74 13.33
C SER A 302 8.13 -26.89 13.43
N VAL A 303 8.27 -25.93 12.52
CA VAL A 303 9.36 -24.93 12.57
C VAL A 303 9.39 -24.20 13.91
N ASP A 304 10.58 -23.78 14.31
CA ASP A 304 10.76 -22.96 15.51
C ASP A 304 10.46 -21.50 15.19
N LEU A 305 9.52 -20.91 15.94
CA LEU A 305 9.14 -19.50 15.82
C LEU A 305 9.69 -18.69 16.99
N LEU A 306 10.62 -17.78 16.69
CA LEU A 306 11.15 -16.79 17.60
C LEU A 306 10.40 -15.47 17.43
N ARG A 307 9.80 -14.99 18.51
CA ARG A 307 8.99 -13.76 18.51
C ARG A 307 9.68 -12.72 19.38
N PHE A 308 9.81 -11.51 18.87
CA PHE A 308 10.39 -10.38 19.59
C PHE A 308 9.49 -9.16 19.48
N ALA A 309 9.42 -8.39 20.56
CA ALA A 309 8.81 -7.07 20.57
C ALA A 309 9.75 -6.08 21.25
N ASN A 310 10.10 -4.97 20.60
CA ASN A 310 11.07 -3.98 21.12
C ASN A 310 12.35 -4.64 21.68
N ARG A 311 12.94 -5.57 20.92
CA ARG A 311 14.14 -6.38 21.29
C ARG A 311 13.97 -7.31 22.50
N VAL A 312 12.74 -7.50 23.00
CA VAL A 312 12.43 -8.44 24.09
C VAL A 312 11.83 -9.72 23.53
N PRO A 313 12.36 -10.91 23.87
CA PRO A 313 11.81 -12.19 23.41
C PRO A 313 10.47 -12.51 24.09
N LEU A 314 9.49 -12.93 23.30
CA LEU A 314 8.17 -13.35 23.76
C LEU A 314 8.12 -14.88 23.84
N VAL A 315 8.23 -15.43 25.07
CA VAL A 315 8.37 -16.89 25.27
C VAL A 315 7.01 -17.59 25.43
N TYR A 316 6.07 -16.97 26.14
CA TYR A 316 4.78 -17.57 26.50
C TYR A 316 3.64 -17.18 25.54
N GLN A 317 2.49 -17.84 25.69
CA GLN A 317 1.24 -17.52 24.98
C GLN A 317 1.35 -17.47 23.44
N ARG A 318 2.14 -18.37 22.83
CA ARG A 318 2.31 -18.43 21.36
C ARG A 318 0.98 -18.49 20.60
N GLY A 319 -0.02 -19.19 21.13
CA GLY A 319 -1.32 -19.37 20.49
C GLY A 319 -2.22 -18.13 20.41
N ALA A 320 -1.89 -17.05 21.15
CA ALA A 320 -2.68 -15.81 21.18
C ALA A 320 -1.94 -14.64 20.52
N CYS A 321 -0.82 -14.89 19.84
CA CYS A 321 0.04 -13.86 19.28
C CYS A 321 -0.17 -13.70 17.78
N ALA A 322 -0.38 -12.47 17.32
CA ALA A 322 -0.53 -12.12 15.91
C ALA A 322 0.55 -12.72 15.01
N THR A 323 1.82 -12.65 15.42
CA THR A 323 2.94 -13.28 14.69
C THR A 323 2.71 -14.77 14.38
N THR A 324 2.22 -15.53 15.37
CA THR A 324 1.97 -16.95 15.19
C THR A 324 0.81 -17.18 14.23
N ASP A 325 -0.24 -16.37 14.32
CA ASP A 325 -1.42 -16.50 13.47
C ASP A 325 -1.12 -16.11 12.02
N VAL A 326 -0.28 -15.08 11.80
CA VAL A 326 0.25 -14.73 10.48
C VAL A 326 1.10 -15.84 9.90
N VAL A 327 2.05 -16.40 10.66
CA VAL A 327 2.89 -17.52 10.19
C VAL A 327 2.04 -18.73 9.78
N LYS A 328 0.97 -19.05 10.53
CA LYS A 328 0.05 -20.14 10.19
C LYS A 328 -0.75 -19.89 8.90
N ARG A 329 -1.02 -18.62 8.57
CA ARG A 329 -1.84 -18.19 7.42
C ARG A 329 -1.04 -18.19 6.11
N ILE A 330 0.27 -17.96 6.19
CA ILE A 330 1.17 -17.99 5.03
C ILE A 330 1.16 -19.40 4.39
N GLY A 331 0.99 -19.44 3.07
CA GLY A 331 1.03 -20.68 2.28
C GLY A 331 2.46 -21.15 2.02
N TRP A 332 3.09 -21.79 3.02
CA TRP A 332 4.50 -22.17 3.03
C TRP A 332 4.91 -23.18 1.94
N ARG A 333 3.96 -23.97 1.43
CA ARG A 333 4.18 -24.87 0.30
C ARG A 333 4.65 -24.13 -0.96
N ASN A 334 4.24 -22.88 -1.12
CA ASN A 334 4.66 -22.02 -2.23
C ASN A 334 6.13 -21.55 -2.10
N TYR A 335 6.69 -21.64 -0.89
CA TYR A 335 8.06 -21.27 -0.54
C TYR A 335 8.98 -22.49 -0.31
N GLY A 336 8.46 -23.71 -0.47
CA GLY A 336 9.25 -24.93 -0.44
C GLY A 336 9.30 -25.65 0.91
N LEU A 337 8.57 -25.19 1.93
CA LEU A 337 8.38 -25.92 3.19
C LEU A 337 7.08 -26.74 3.16
N ASP A 338 7.06 -27.83 3.93
CA ASP A 338 5.86 -28.64 4.07
C ASP A 338 4.87 -28.00 5.04
N GLN A 339 3.57 -28.15 4.76
CA GLN A 339 2.50 -27.61 5.59
C GLN A 339 1.29 -28.55 5.45
N PRO A 340 1.21 -29.60 6.28
CA PRO A 340 0.11 -30.57 6.23
C PRO A 340 -1.24 -29.88 6.39
N GLY A 341 -2.21 -30.20 5.51
CA GLY A 341 -3.53 -29.56 5.54
C GLY A 341 -3.61 -28.16 4.91
N GLY A 342 -2.49 -27.59 4.47
CA GLY A 342 -2.45 -26.29 3.76
C GLY A 342 -2.67 -25.06 4.64
N SER A 343 -2.82 -25.24 5.96
CA SER A 343 -2.91 -24.18 6.95
C SER A 343 -2.25 -24.64 8.27
N GLY A 344 -1.81 -23.71 9.09
CA GLY A 344 -1.13 -24.01 10.36
C GLY A 344 0.38 -23.85 10.26
N MET A 345 1.10 -24.26 11.31
CA MET A 345 2.56 -24.11 11.34
C MET A 345 3.20 -24.99 10.26
N PRO A 346 4.15 -24.47 9.47
CA PRO A 346 4.90 -25.31 8.55
C PRO A 346 5.81 -26.27 9.31
N SER A 347 6.21 -27.33 8.63
CA SER A 347 7.14 -28.35 9.11
C SER A 347 8.40 -28.36 8.26
N GLY A 348 9.53 -28.60 8.91
CA GLY A 348 10.83 -28.72 8.27
C GLY A 348 11.97 -28.12 9.12
N PRO A 349 13.22 -28.27 8.66
CA PRO A 349 14.42 -27.81 9.37
C PRO A 349 14.58 -26.30 9.21
N ALA A 350 13.68 -25.52 9.80
CA ALA A 350 13.67 -24.07 9.68
C ALA A 350 13.38 -23.37 11.02
N VAL A 351 14.01 -22.22 11.20
CA VAL A 351 13.74 -21.26 12.28
C VAL A 351 13.24 -19.98 11.64
N ILE A 352 12.13 -19.45 12.14
CA ILE A 352 11.57 -18.16 11.72
C ILE A 352 11.66 -17.20 12.90
N MET A 353 12.31 -16.08 12.70
CA MET A 353 12.38 -14.97 13.64
C MET A 353 11.50 -13.83 13.14
N VAL A 354 10.72 -13.24 14.03
CA VAL A 354 9.96 -12.02 13.75
C VAL A 354 10.15 -11.04 14.90
N HIS A 355 10.47 -9.80 14.57
CA HIS A 355 10.61 -8.70 15.51
C HIS A 355 9.69 -7.55 15.10
N VAL A 356 8.93 -7.04 16.07
CA VAL A 356 8.12 -5.82 15.91
C VAL A 356 8.65 -4.75 16.86
N ALA A 357 9.06 -3.62 16.31
CA ALA A 357 9.47 -2.45 17.08
C ALA A 357 8.42 -1.34 16.96
N SER A 358 7.97 -0.76 18.07
CA SER A 358 7.01 0.36 18.09
C SER A 358 7.22 1.23 19.33
N THR A 359 6.82 2.51 19.28
CA THR A 359 6.70 3.37 20.47
C THR A 359 5.72 2.80 21.47
N ASN A 360 4.66 2.16 20.98
CA ASN A 360 3.63 1.52 21.78
C ASN A 360 3.25 0.19 21.11
N VAL A 361 3.74 -0.91 21.68
CA VAL A 361 3.46 -2.25 21.16
C VAL A 361 2.09 -2.70 21.66
N PRO A 362 1.14 -3.09 20.78
CA PRO A 362 -0.17 -3.54 21.19
C PRO A 362 -0.11 -4.99 21.69
N PHE A 363 -0.17 -5.16 23.01
CA PHE A 363 -0.21 -6.47 23.66
C PHE A 363 -1.65 -6.92 23.94
N THR A 364 -1.90 -8.23 23.92
CA THR A 364 -3.22 -8.81 24.27
C THR A 364 -3.57 -8.68 25.76
N SER A 365 -2.55 -8.55 26.62
CA SER A 365 -2.71 -8.45 28.06
C SER A 365 -1.56 -7.68 28.70
N GLU A 366 -1.74 -7.28 29.96
CA GLU A 366 -0.73 -6.57 30.77
C GLU A 366 0.57 -7.37 30.96
N SER A 367 0.56 -8.69 30.78
CA SER A 367 1.76 -9.52 30.91
C SER A 367 2.74 -9.38 29.75
N LYS A 368 2.32 -8.76 28.64
CA LYS A 368 3.14 -8.47 27.46
C LYS A 368 3.75 -9.72 26.80
N ASP A 369 3.05 -10.85 26.82
CA ASP A 369 3.53 -12.12 26.26
C ASP A 369 3.17 -12.34 24.77
N ALA A 370 2.18 -11.59 24.26
CA ALA A 370 1.64 -11.78 22.91
C ALA A 370 1.19 -10.46 22.29
N LEU A 371 1.48 -10.30 21.00
CA LEU A 371 1.00 -9.18 20.17
C LEU A 371 -0.48 -9.39 19.85
N ALA A 372 -1.26 -8.31 19.95
CA ALA A 372 -2.67 -8.29 19.57
C ALA A 372 -2.84 -8.34 18.05
N ASN A 373 -3.99 -8.85 17.61
CA ASN A 373 -4.36 -9.00 16.20
C ASN A 373 -4.85 -7.65 15.66
N ILE A 374 -3.89 -6.86 15.17
CA ILE A 374 -4.10 -5.55 14.55
C ILE A 374 -3.86 -5.71 13.04
N PRO A 375 -4.84 -5.43 12.17
CA PRO A 375 -4.73 -5.70 10.73
C PRO A 375 -3.48 -5.09 10.09
N GLU A 376 -3.16 -3.83 10.39
CA GLU A 376 -2.02 -3.12 9.80
C GLU A 376 -0.68 -3.77 10.20
N ILE A 377 -0.59 -4.28 11.43
CA ILE A 377 0.62 -4.96 11.93
C ILE A 377 0.69 -6.39 11.37
N GLU A 378 -0.43 -7.10 11.27
CA GLU A 378 -0.48 -8.44 10.69
C GLU A 378 -0.03 -8.45 9.23
N ASP A 379 -0.52 -7.50 8.44
CA ASP A 379 -0.18 -7.36 7.03
C ASP A 379 1.32 -7.09 6.87
N GLU A 380 1.90 -6.21 7.69
CA GLU A 380 3.32 -5.89 7.61
C GLU A 380 4.21 -7.05 8.10
N ILE A 381 3.78 -7.81 9.11
CA ILE A 381 4.43 -9.07 9.52
C ILE A 381 4.41 -10.07 8.36
N GLU A 382 3.27 -10.20 7.67
CA GLU A 382 3.16 -11.11 6.55
C GLU A 382 4.10 -10.71 5.41
N LEU A 383 4.18 -9.42 5.07
CA LEU A 383 5.07 -8.90 4.05
C LEU A 383 6.55 -9.12 4.40
N ALA A 384 6.96 -8.84 5.64
CA ALA A 384 8.33 -9.06 6.11
C ALA A 384 8.74 -10.55 5.98
N ILE A 385 7.90 -11.47 6.43
CA ILE A 385 8.17 -12.91 6.34
C ILE A 385 8.24 -13.36 4.88
N ARG A 386 7.32 -12.89 4.04
CA ARG A 386 7.29 -13.25 2.61
C ARG A 386 8.54 -12.79 1.87
N GLU A 387 9.12 -11.66 2.26
CA GLU A 387 10.37 -11.16 1.68
C GLU A 387 11.53 -12.14 1.92
N ALA A 388 11.79 -12.51 3.18
CA ALA A 388 12.79 -13.53 3.50
C ALA A 388 12.47 -14.93 2.90
N ALA A 389 11.18 -15.30 2.85
CA ALA A 389 10.75 -16.60 2.32
C ALA A 389 10.97 -16.73 0.79
N ARG A 390 10.98 -15.62 0.03
CA ARG A 390 11.29 -15.63 -1.41
C ARG A 390 12.75 -16.01 -1.68
N GLU A 391 13.67 -15.57 -0.82
CA GLU A 391 15.08 -15.96 -0.91
C GLU A 391 15.25 -17.45 -0.58
N LEU A 392 14.61 -17.93 0.50
CA LEU A 392 14.56 -19.35 0.83
C LEU A 392 14.07 -20.18 -0.35
N LYS A 393 12.97 -19.76 -1.00
CA LYS A 393 12.42 -20.46 -2.15
C LYS A 393 13.43 -20.59 -3.29
N SER A 394 14.19 -19.52 -3.56
CA SER A 394 15.22 -19.49 -4.60
C SER A 394 16.36 -20.47 -4.28
N TYR A 395 16.81 -20.47 -3.02
CA TYR A 395 17.80 -21.43 -2.51
C TYR A 395 17.32 -22.90 -2.64
N LEU A 396 16.10 -23.21 -2.20
CA LEU A 396 15.53 -24.55 -2.28
C LEU A 396 15.34 -25.04 -3.72
N ASN A 397 14.90 -24.15 -4.61
CA ASN A 397 14.76 -24.47 -6.03
C ASN A 397 16.12 -24.77 -6.67
N LYS A 398 17.15 -23.99 -6.35
CA LYS A 398 18.51 -24.24 -6.79
C LYS A 398 19.01 -25.60 -6.29
N ARG A 399 18.91 -25.86 -4.98
CA ARG A 399 19.31 -27.14 -4.36
C ARG A 399 18.61 -28.34 -5.01
N ARG A 400 17.28 -28.27 -5.21
CA ARG A 400 16.49 -29.33 -5.85
C ARG A 400 16.87 -29.53 -7.31
N SER A 401 17.18 -28.46 -8.05
CA SER A 401 17.65 -28.54 -9.43
C SER A 401 19.00 -29.25 -9.51
N MET A 402 19.94 -28.92 -8.63
CA MET A 402 21.27 -29.56 -8.60
C MET A 402 21.18 -31.02 -8.20
N GLN A 403 20.36 -31.36 -7.20
CA GLN A 403 20.13 -32.77 -6.83
C GLN A 403 19.58 -33.60 -8.01
N LYS A 404 18.59 -33.09 -8.74
CA LYS A 404 18.04 -33.79 -9.92
C LYS A 404 19.07 -33.95 -11.03
N ARG A 405 19.96 -32.96 -11.22
CA ARG A 405 21.06 -33.06 -12.18
C ARG A 405 22.02 -34.17 -11.78
N ARG A 406 22.42 -34.23 -10.51
CA ARG A 406 23.29 -35.28 -9.97
C ARG A 406 22.67 -36.68 -10.13
N GLU A 407 21.40 -36.85 -9.75
CA GLU A 407 20.67 -38.11 -9.92
C GLU A 407 20.61 -38.54 -11.41
N LYS A 408 20.38 -37.58 -12.32
CA LYS A 408 20.40 -37.83 -13.77
C LYS A 408 21.79 -38.25 -14.24
N GLN A 409 22.84 -37.57 -13.80
CA GLN A 409 24.23 -37.92 -14.12
C GLN A 409 24.61 -39.32 -13.63
N ASP A 410 24.26 -39.67 -12.38
CA ASP A 410 24.52 -41.00 -11.80
C ASP A 410 23.79 -42.13 -12.55
N VAL A 411 22.60 -41.85 -13.07
CA VAL A 411 21.85 -42.80 -13.91
C VAL A 411 22.49 -42.91 -15.29
N LEU A 412 22.83 -41.79 -15.93
CA LEU A 412 23.44 -41.78 -17.26
C LEU A 412 24.83 -42.41 -17.27
N GLY A 413 25.66 -42.13 -16.26
CA GLY A 413 27.00 -42.71 -16.12
C GLY A 413 26.98 -44.24 -15.97
N ARG A 414 25.86 -44.82 -15.51
CA ARG A 414 25.68 -46.29 -15.49
C ARG A 414 25.18 -46.84 -16.81
N ILE A 415 24.24 -46.15 -17.47
CA ILE A 415 23.56 -46.66 -18.66
C ILE A 415 24.38 -46.46 -19.95
N LEU A 416 25.03 -45.30 -20.11
CA LEU A 416 25.75 -44.95 -21.34
C LEU A 416 26.88 -45.94 -21.68
N PRO A 417 27.76 -46.34 -20.73
CA PRO A 417 28.79 -47.35 -21.02
C PRO A 417 28.21 -48.69 -21.46
N GLU A 418 27.17 -49.18 -20.78
CA GLU A 418 26.53 -50.46 -21.10
C GLU A 418 25.87 -50.42 -22.49
N MET A 419 25.27 -49.28 -22.88
CA MET A 419 24.72 -49.09 -24.22
C MET A 419 25.81 -49.06 -25.29
N ALA A 420 26.92 -48.35 -25.04
CA ALA A 420 28.05 -48.27 -25.97
C ALA A 420 28.67 -49.65 -26.22
N ASP A 421 28.84 -50.45 -25.16
CA ASP A 421 29.39 -51.82 -25.25
C ASP A 421 28.47 -52.72 -26.07
N LYS A 422 27.16 -52.73 -25.77
CA LYS A 422 26.18 -53.53 -26.52
C LYS A 422 26.05 -53.10 -27.98
N LEU A 423 26.11 -51.80 -28.26
CA LEU A 423 26.05 -51.29 -29.65
C LEU A 423 27.28 -51.73 -30.44
N SER A 424 28.47 -51.64 -29.84
CA SER A 424 29.72 -52.13 -30.45
C SER A 424 29.65 -53.63 -30.72
N GLU A 425 29.20 -54.43 -29.75
CA GLU A 425 29.04 -55.87 -29.88
C GLU A 425 28.05 -56.26 -31.00
N VAL A 426 26.88 -55.62 -31.04
CA VAL A 426 25.82 -55.95 -32.01
C VAL A 426 26.18 -55.48 -33.43
N THR A 427 26.82 -54.32 -33.56
CA THR A 427 27.14 -53.73 -34.88
C THR A 427 28.51 -54.13 -35.41
N GLY A 428 29.38 -54.70 -34.57
CA GLY A 428 30.77 -55.03 -34.91
C GLY A 428 31.64 -53.81 -35.19
N ARG A 429 31.24 -52.62 -34.74
CA ARG A 429 31.95 -51.35 -34.91
C ARG A 429 32.69 -50.95 -33.65
N GLU A 430 33.62 -50.00 -33.77
CA GLU A 430 34.29 -49.38 -32.63
C GLU A 430 33.30 -48.80 -31.62
N ARG A 431 33.69 -48.84 -30.34
CA ARG A 431 32.89 -48.33 -29.23
C ARG A 431 32.65 -46.83 -29.43
N PRO A 432 31.40 -46.35 -29.43
CA PRO A 432 31.12 -44.92 -29.51
C PRO A 432 31.75 -44.18 -28.33
N ASN A 433 32.35 -43.01 -28.59
CA ASN A 433 32.78 -42.10 -27.53
C ASN A 433 31.53 -41.54 -26.82
N ILE A 434 31.43 -41.81 -25.52
CA ILE A 434 30.29 -41.41 -24.67
C ILE A 434 30.57 -40.16 -23.84
N ASP A 435 31.82 -39.74 -23.76
CA ASP A 435 32.30 -38.72 -22.84
C ASP A 435 31.75 -37.33 -23.24
N GLY A 436 31.78 -37.01 -24.55
CA GLY A 436 31.09 -35.83 -25.10
C GLY A 436 29.56 -35.97 -25.17
N ALA A 437 29.02 -37.18 -25.19
CA ALA A 437 27.57 -37.39 -25.23
C ALA A 437 26.89 -37.04 -23.89
N LEU A 438 27.57 -37.31 -22.77
CA LEU A 438 27.06 -36.97 -21.44
C LEU A 438 26.91 -35.46 -21.27
N ALA A 439 27.93 -34.68 -21.65
CA ALA A 439 27.92 -33.22 -21.55
C ALA A 439 26.77 -32.61 -22.37
N ARG A 440 26.54 -33.12 -23.59
CA ARG A 440 25.42 -32.70 -24.46
C ARG A 440 24.05 -33.06 -23.88
N ILE A 441 23.87 -34.26 -23.32
CA ILE A 441 22.59 -34.66 -22.72
C ILE A 441 22.29 -33.85 -21.44
N MET A 442 23.33 -33.41 -20.74
CA MET A 442 23.23 -32.64 -19.50
C MET A 442 23.18 -31.12 -19.72
N ASN A 443 23.40 -30.64 -20.95
CA ASN A 443 23.59 -29.23 -21.29
C ASN A 443 24.62 -28.59 -20.36
N ASN A 444 25.76 -29.26 -20.23
CA ASN A 444 26.87 -28.86 -19.37
C ASN A 444 27.97 -28.20 -20.20
N LEU A 445 28.87 -27.49 -19.51
CA LEU A 445 30.16 -27.11 -20.06
C LEU A 445 31.04 -28.37 -20.09
N SER A 446 31.55 -28.77 -21.26
CA SER A 446 32.58 -29.81 -21.35
C SER A 446 33.97 -29.19 -21.40
N VAL A 447 34.93 -29.87 -20.80
CA VAL A 447 36.35 -29.60 -21.01
C VAL A 447 37.02 -30.91 -21.36
N ASP A 448 37.51 -31.00 -22.59
CA ASP A 448 38.14 -32.19 -23.15
C ASP A 448 39.63 -31.87 -23.40
N ARG A 449 40.53 -32.73 -22.96
CA ARG A 449 41.98 -32.59 -23.25
C ARG A 449 42.37 -33.46 -24.44
N GLU A 450 42.98 -32.84 -25.43
CA GLU A 450 43.63 -33.51 -26.56
C GLU A 450 45.12 -33.25 -26.53
N VAL A 451 45.93 -34.31 -26.67
CA VAL A 451 47.39 -34.22 -26.75
C VAL A 451 47.85 -34.83 -28.06
N GLU A 452 48.36 -33.98 -28.97
CA GLU A 452 48.93 -34.39 -30.25
C GLU A 452 50.41 -33.96 -30.30
N ASP A 453 51.31 -34.94 -30.42
CA ASP A 453 52.76 -34.77 -30.33
C ASP A 453 53.18 -34.07 -29.01
N ASP A 454 53.64 -32.82 -29.10
CA ASP A 454 54.03 -31.99 -27.95
C ASP A 454 52.98 -30.89 -27.65
N THR A 455 51.85 -30.85 -28.37
CA THR A 455 50.81 -29.81 -28.18
C THR A 455 49.64 -30.35 -27.37
N VAL A 456 49.31 -29.63 -26.30
CA VAL A 456 48.13 -29.86 -25.47
C VAL A 456 47.06 -28.83 -25.85
N THR A 457 45.86 -29.30 -26.16
CA THR A 457 44.70 -28.47 -26.45
C THR A 457 43.57 -28.84 -25.50
N LEU A 458 43.06 -27.87 -24.75
CA LEU A 458 41.82 -27.97 -23.98
C LEU A 458 40.69 -27.41 -24.84
N VAL A 459 39.76 -28.29 -25.22
CA VAL A 459 38.55 -27.93 -25.96
C VAL A 459 37.44 -27.72 -24.94
N VAL A 460 36.96 -26.48 -24.85
CA VAL A 460 35.90 -26.07 -23.92
C VAL A 460 34.61 -25.86 -24.71
N GLU A 461 33.69 -26.82 -24.68
CA GLU A 461 32.40 -26.72 -25.37
C GLU A 461 31.28 -26.31 -24.40
N ASN A 462 30.54 -25.24 -24.72
CA ASN A 462 29.40 -24.83 -23.90
C ASN A 462 28.08 -25.34 -24.48
N HIS A 463 27.53 -26.42 -23.92
CA HIS A 463 26.22 -26.94 -24.32
C HIS A 463 25.03 -26.34 -23.53
N SER A 464 25.27 -25.32 -22.71
CA SER A 464 24.22 -24.62 -21.98
C SER A 464 23.53 -23.55 -22.85
N ASP A 465 22.44 -22.98 -22.35
CA ASP A 465 21.68 -21.90 -22.98
C ASP A 465 22.17 -20.49 -22.60
N ARG A 466 23.28 -20.40 -21.86
CA ARG A 466 23.86 -19.15 -21.36
C ARG A 466 25.36 -19.11 -21.60
N SER A 467 25.94 -17.91 -21.56
CA SER A 467 27.40 -17.78 -21.59
C SER A 467 27.97 -18.21 -20.24
N GLU A 468 29.10 -18.92 -20.26
CA GLU A 468 29.82 -19.38 -19.07
C GLU A 468 31.25 -18.82 -19.11
N THR A 469 31.79 -18.48 -17.93
CA THR A 469 33.16 -17.95 -17.76
C THR A 469 33.93 -18.81 -16.75
N PRO A 470 34.31 -20.04 -17.13
CA PRO A 470 35.02 -20.96 -16.23
C PRO A 470 36.42 -20.46 -15.90
N ASP A 471 36.89 -20.73 -14.68
CA ASP A 471 38.29 -20.58 -14.27
C ASP A 471 39.01 -21.91 -14.45
N ILE A 472 39.69 -22.08 -15.58
CA ILE A 472 40.35 -23.35 -15.94
C ILE A 472 41.82 -23.28 -15.52
N THR A 473 42.26 -24.25 -14.72
CA THR A 473 43.65 -24.43 -14.32
C THR A 473 44.12 -25.82 -14.75
N ASP A 474 45.03 -25.87 -15.71
CA ASP A 474 45.72 -27.09 -16.12
C ASP A 474 47.04 -27.21 -15.35
N ILE A 475 47.24 -28.34 -14.67
CA ILE A 475 48.37 -28.62 -13.80
C ILE A 475 49.29 -29.59 -14.55
N VAL A 476 50.52 -29.17 -14.79
CA VAL A 476 51.48 -29.85 -15.67
C VAL A 476 52.79 -30.09 -14.94
N SER A 477 53.34 -31.30 -15.02
CA SER A 477 54.60 -31.67 -14.33
C SER A 477 55.88 -31.19 -15.04
N VAL A 478 55.76 -30.61 -16.24
CA VAL A 478 56.87 -30.13 -17.06
C VAL A 478 56.58 -28.70 -17.50
N GLU A 479 57.63 -27.89 -17.64
CA GLU A 479 57.52 -26.49 -18.02
C GLU A 479 56.78 -26.32 -19.36
N PRO A 480 55.63 -25.64 -19.38
CA PRO A 480 54.89 -25.39 -20.60
C PRO A 480 55.58 -24.29 -21.42
N THR A 481 55.63 -24.50 -22.72
CA THR A 481 56.21 -23.61 -23.74
C THR A 481 55.13 -23.16 -24.71
N GLU A 482 55.39 -22.09 -25.47
CA GLU A 482 54.42 -21.51 -26.43
C GLU A 482 53.05 -21.16 -25.82
N VAL A 483 53.03 -20.73 -24.55
CA VAL A 483 51.80 -20.39 -23.84
C VAL A 483 51.22 -19.05 -24.37
N PRO A 484 49.92 -18.97 -24.71
CA PRO A 484 49.28 -17.74 -25.17
C PRO A 484 49.29 -16.63 -24.10
N GLU A 485 49.34 -15.35 -24.51
CA GLU A 485 49.25 -14.20 -23.59
C GLU A 485 47.97 -14.17 -22.73
N ALA A 486 46.91 -14.84 -23.20
CA ALA A 486 45.65 -14.97 -22.47
C ALA A 486 45.73 -15.96 -21.29
N ALA A 487 46.80 -16.75 -21.18
CA ALA A 487 47.02 -17.68 -20.08
C ALA A 487 48.01 -17.10 -19.05
N THR A 488 47.81 -17.43 -17.78
CA THR A 488 48.77 -17.13 -16.70
C THR A 488 49.43 -18.42 -16.24
N VAL A 489 50.76 -18.46 -16.24
CA VAL A 489 51.55 -19.62 -15.79
C VAL A 489 52.16 -19.33 -14.41
N VAL A 490 52.01 -20.26 -13.48
CA VAL A 490 52.62 -20.19 -12.14
C VAL A 490 53.35 -21.49 -11.83
N ASP A 491 54.61 -21.40 -11.42
CA ASP A 491 55.41 -22.53 -10.93
C ASP A 491 55.29 -22.65 -9.40
N LEU A 492 55.01 -23.86 -8.92
CA LEU A 492 54.93 -24.23 -7.52
C LEU A 492 55.59 -25.60 -7.32
N ASP A 493 56.80 -25.58 -6.75
CA ASP A 493 57.54 -26.78 -6.34
C ASP A 493 57.74 -27.85 -7.45
N GLY A 494 57.84 -27.42 -8.72
CA GLY A 494 58.05 -28.31 -9.86
C GLY A 494 56.77 -28.75 -10.58
N GLU A 495 55.61 -28.23 -10.17
CA GLU A 495 54.35 -28.31 -10.92
C GLU A 495 53.96 -26.93 -11.48
N TRP A 496 53.52 -26.92 -12.72
CA TRP A 496 53.17 -25.71 -13.48
C TRP A 496 51.66 -25.59 -13.61
N PHE A 497 51.12 -24.46 -13.17
CA PHE A 497 49.69 -24.16 -13.22
C PHE A 497 49.42 -23.19 -14.36
N VAL A 498 48.84 -23.67 -15.45
CA VAL A 498 48.42 -22.85 -16.59
C VAL A 498 46.96 -22.48 -16.43
N LYS A 499 46.68 -21.19 -16.24
CA LYS A 499 45.35 -20.67 -15.91
C LYS A 499 44.75 -19.88 -17.05
N TRP A 500 43.49 -20.14 -17.36
CA TRP A 500 42.66 -19.38 -18.28
C TRP A 500 41.32 -19.03 -17.65
N ASN A 501 40.75 -17.90 -18.09
CA ASN A 501 39.37 -17.51 -17.79
C ASN A 501 38.64 -17.19 -19.11
N PRO A 502 38.37 -18.21 -19.97
CA PRO A 502 37.69 -17.96 -21.23
C PRO A 502 36.24 -17.57 -20.99
N SER A 503 35.69 -16.72 -21.86
CA SER A 503 34.24 -16.46 -21.92
C SER A 503 33.67 -17.23 -23.10
N VAL A 504 32.87 -18.26 -22.83
CA VAL A 504 32.31 -19.16 -23.86
C VAL A 504 30.81 -18.95 -23.96
N SER A 505 30.35 -18.43 -25.10
CA SER A 505 28.92 -18.20 -25.35
C SER A 505 28.15 -19.52 -25.55
N ALA A 506 26.82 -19.45 -25.45
CA ALA A 506 25.95 -20.63 -25.54
C ALA A 506 26.08 -21.31 -26.91
N GLY A 507 26.46 -22.58 -26.93
CA GLY A 507 26.69 -23.35 -28.15
C GLY A 507 28.06 -23.14 -28.81
N ASP A 508 28.89 -22.26 -28.25
CA ASP A 508 30.23 -21.99 -28.77
C ASP A 508 31.29 -22.90 -28.13
N THR A 509 32.43 -22.98 -28.79
CA THR A 509 33.61 -23.75 -28.37
C THR A 509 34.81 -22.80 -28.27
N ALA A 510 35.61 -22.95 -27.21
CA ALA A 510 36.89 -22.28 -27.06
C ALA A 510 38.02 -23.32 -27.01
N GLU A 511 39.10 -23.05 -27.73
CA GLU A 511 40.30 -23.89 -27.74
C GLU A 511 41.42 -23.16 -27.00
N LEU A 512 42.02 -23.82 -26.02
CA LEU A 512 43.13 -23.30 -25.23
C LEU A 512 44.32 -24.23 -25.41
N SER A 513 45.42 -23.76 -25.97
CA SER A 513 46.57 -24.63 -26.28
C SER A 513 47.88 -24.13 -25.69
N TYR A 514 48.79 -25.06 -25.46
CA TYR A 514 50.20 -24.84 -25.10
C TYR A 514 51.04 -26.06 -25.50
N THR A 515 52.36 -25.93 -25.47
CA THR A 515 53.29 -27.01 -25.85
C THR A 515 54.05 -27.52 -24.62
N VAL A 516 54.25 -28.83 -24.50
CA VAL A 516 54.99 -29.45 -23.40
C VAL A 516 55.81 -30.64 -23.91
N ALA A 517 56.95 -30.92 -23.28
CA ALA A 517 57.75 -32.09 -23.64
C ALA A 517 57.01 -33.40 -23.32
N SER A 518 57.35 -34.45 -24.07
CA SER A 518 56.57 -35.68 -24.25
C SER A 518 56.42 -36.59 -23.01
N ASP A 519 56.97 -36.21 -21.86
CA ASP A 519 56.94 -36.95 -20.59
C ASP A 519 56.09 -36.28 -19.48
N ALA A 520 55.28 -35.28 -19.82
CA ALA A 520 54.38 -34.62 -18.87
C ALA A 520 53.18 -35.48 -18.42
N SER A 521 52.93 -35.45 -17.11
CA SER A 521 51.62 -35.74 -16.50
C SER A 521 50.77 -34.48 -16.33
N PHE A 522 49.45 -34.66 -16.36
CA PHE A 522 48.48 -33.57 -16.35
C PHE A 522 47.35 -33.82 -15.34
N ASP A 523 46.84 -32.76 -14.72
CA ASP A 523 45.60 -32.72 -13.92
C ASP A 523 44.85 -31.42 -14.23
N ILE A 524 43.54 -31.37 -14.07
CA ILE A 524 42.75 -30.18 -14.40
C ILE A 524 41.78 -29.82 -13.28
N ASN A 525 41.77 -28.54 -12.92
CA ASN A 525 40.80 -27.96 -12.03
C ASN A 525 39.99 -26.88 -12.76
N VAL A 526 38.67 -26.89 -12.60
CA VAL A 526 37.77 -25.91 -13.21
C VAL A 526 36.87 -25.34 -12.14
N ASP A 527 37.06 -24.06 -11.85
CA ASP A 527 36.30 -23.27 -10.89
C ASP A 527 35.31 -22.33 -11.63
N GLY A 528 34.42 -21.65 -10.88
CA GLY A 528 33.46 -20.68 -11.43
C GLY A 528 32.19 -21.29 -12.04
N VAL A 529 32.15 -22.62 -12.23
CA VAL A 529 30.96 -23.37 -12.66
C VAL A 529 30.62 -24.43 -11.61
N GLU A 530 29.34 -24.62 -11.29
CA GLU A 530 28.93 -25.66 -10.34
C GLU A 530 29.24 -27.06 -10.92
N ALA A 531 29.78 -27.96 -10.09
CA ALA A 531 30.28 -29.26 -10.53
C ALA A 531 29.25 -30.10 -11.30
N GLU A 532 27.96 -30.04 -10.93
CA GLU A 532 26.89 -30.77 -11.63
C GLU A 532 26.53 -30.15 -13.01
N LYS A 533 27.11 -29.01 -13.36
CA LYS A 533 27.02 -28.34 -14.68
C LYS A 533 28.31 -28.44 -15.49
N LEU A 534 29.33 -29.11 -14.96
CA LEU A 534 30.62 -29.32 -15.59
C LEU A 534 30.77 -30.79 -16.00
N THR A 535 31.47 -31.05 -17.09
CA THR A 535 31.88 -32.40 -17.49
C THR A 535 33.34 -32.32 -17.92
N VAL A 536 34.22 -32.94 -17.16
CA VAL A 536 35.65 -32.95 -17.43
C VAL A 536 36.00 -34.33 -17.96
N ASN A 537 36.56 -34.36 -19.17
CA ASN A 537 37.06 -35.57 -19.81
C ASN A 537 38.56 -35.38 -20.03
N THR A 538 39.36 -36.18 -19.33
CA THR A 538 40.83 -36.11 -19.34
C THR A 538 41.48 -37.41 -19.76
#